data_AF-D9W9Y2-F1
#
_entry.id   AF-D9W9Y2-F1
#
_cell.length_a   1.000
_cell.length_b   1.000
_cell.length_c   1.000
_cell.angle_alpha   90.00
_cell.angle_beta   90.00
_cell.angle_gamma   90.00
#
_symmetry.space_group_name_H-M   'P 1'
#
loop_
_entity.id
_entity.type
_entity.pdbx_description
1 polymer ?
#
loop_
_entity_poly.entity_id
_entity_poly.type
_entity_poly.pdbx_seq_one_letter_code
_entity_poly.pdbx_strand_id
1 'polypeptide(L)'
;MAASGRVVQGEFHPAGTAHEWCDATVLRRLRRRSLAALRQELEPVPPSALAAFLPQWQHLGTHSLRGIDGLVRAIEQLQGAPVPASALEKLVLPSRVGDYSPTMLDELAAAGEVVWAGAGALPGKDGWVTLHLAETAPLLLHTPHPFEAGPLHQAVLDALAGGFGLFFRQIAEQVRAAGHDFQDAQLAEAIWDLAWSGRLTGDTLAPLRSLLGSGRTAGATAHRAKRTVPRGRYGTLTGRTGRPTASRSGPPTVAGRWSLLPEREPEPTHRAHALARTLLDRHGVVTRGAVAAEGVEGGFSAAYRVLSAFEETGQARRGYVVEGLGAAQFAMDGAVDRLRAVSTARDRAAGAAFGGHNSYGGQGSFGGPGGQGGYGGPP
;
A
#
# COMPACT_ATOMS: atom_id res chain seq x y z
N MET A 1 -32.48 -32.19 12.91
CA MET A 1 -32.41 -30.90 13.65
C MET A 1 -31.11 -30.14 13.42
N ALA A 2 -29.94 -30.79 13.40
CA ALA A 2 -28.70 -30.17 12.89
C ALA A 2 -28.80 -29.87 11.37
N ALA A 3 -29.37 -30.80 10.58
CA ALA A 3 -29.61 -30.63 9.14
C ALA A 3 -30.61 -29.51 8.76
N SER A 4 -31.33 -28.93 9.73
CA SER A 4 -32.27 -27.81 9.51
C SER A 4 -31.72 -26.46 9.99
N GLY A 5 -30.43 -26.37 10.35
CA GLY A 5 -29.75 -25.11 10.72
C GLY A 5 -30.17 -24.47 12.06
N ARG A 6 -31.00 -25.16 12.88
CA ARG A 6 -31.47 -24.64 14.18
C ARG A 6 -30.43 -24.76 15.29
N VAL A 7 -29.51 -25.72 15.20
CA VAL A 7 -28.56 -26.04 16.27
C VAL A 7 -27.15 -26.15 15.67
N VAL A 8 -26.17 -25.52 16.32
CA VAL A 8 -24.75 -25.51 15.94
C VAL A 8 -23.98 -26.31 16.99
N GLN A 9 -23.05 -27.16 16.54
CA GLN A 9 -22.17 -27.93 17.40
C GLN A 9 -20.79 -27.25 17.51
N GLY A 10 -20.24 -27.14 18.71
CA GLY A 10 -18.93 -26.52 18.96
C GLY A 10 -18.59 -26.48 20.45
N GLU A 11 -17.42 -25.94 20.79
CA GLU A 11 -17.00 -25.68 22.18
C GLU A 11 -17.40 -24.24 22.53
N PHE A 12 -18.48 -24.04 23.30
CA PHE A 12 -18.99 -22.69 23.60
C PHE A 12 -18.68 -22.22 25.03
N HIS A 13 -18.22 -23.12 25.90
CA HIS A 13 -17.79 -22.80 27.26
C HIS A 13 -16.25 -22.66 27.37
N PRO A 14 -15.70 -21.56 27.94
CA PRO A 14 -14.26 -21.29 28.00
C PRO A 14 -13.41 -22.34 28.75
N ALA A 15 -14.05 -23.17 29.58
CA ALA A 15 -13.41 -24.23 30.37
C ALA A 15 -13.93 -25.64 30.02
N GLY A 16 -14.76 -25.76 28.97
CA GLY A 16 -15.34 -27.04 28.54
C GLY A 16 -14.46 -27.72 27.49
N THR A 17 -14.31 -29.04 27.59
CA THR A 17 -13.62 -29.88 26.59
C THR A 17 -14.60 -30.78 25.82
N ALA A 18 -15.90 -30.52 25.93
CA ALA A 18 -16.96 -31.31 25.32
C ALA A 18 -17.63 -30.56 24.16
N HIS A 19 -18.02 -31.30 23.14
CA HIS A 19 -18.85 -30.78 22.06
C HIS A 19 -20.25 -30.41 22.60
N GLU A 20 -20.58 -29.13 22.55
CA GLU A 20 -21.84 -28.59 22.97
C GLU A 20 -22.71 -28.27 21.76
N TRP A 21 -24.03 -28.30 21.95
CA TRP A 21 -25.01 -27.94 20.94
C TRP A 21 -25.76 -26.69 21.39
N CYS A 22 -25.63 -25.61 20.63
CA CYS A 22 -26.29 -24.34 20.93
C CYS A 22 -27.27 -23.96 19.82
N ASP A 23 -28.42 -23.39 20.19
CA ASP A 23 -29.36 -22.85 19.21
C ASP A 23 -28.68 -21.72 18.42
N ALA A 24 -28.76 -21.78 17.09
CA ALA A 24 -28.07 -20.86 16.21
C ALA A 24 -28.49 -19.39 16.43
N THR A 25 -29.73 -19.16 16.84
CA THR A 25 -30.25 -17.82 17.13
C THR A 25 -29.80 -17.31 18.50
N VAL A 26 -29.67 -18.19 19.49
CA VAL A 26 -29.13 -17.87 20.82
C VAL A 26 -27.65 -17.55 20.72
N LEU A 27 -26.85 -18.37 20.03
CA LEU A 27 -25.43 -18.12 19.80
C LEU A 27 -25.20 -16.79 19.08
N ARG A 28 -26.01 -16.49 18.05
CA ARG A 28 -25.94 -15.21 17.33
C ARG A 28 -26.31 -14.02 18.23
N ARG A 29 -27.31 -14.15 19.11
CA ARG A 29 -27.66 -13.11 20.09
C ARG A 29 -26.55 -12.91 21.13
N LEU A 30 -25.98 -13.98 21.66
CA LEU A 30 -24.86 -13.92 22.60
C LEU A 30 -23.66 -13.23 21.95
N ARG A 31 -23.24 -13.70 20.76
CA ARG A 31 -22.17 -13.07 19.98
C ARG A 31 -22.43 -11.58 19.74
N ARG A 32 -23.65 -11.21 19.33
CA ARG A 32 -24.05 -9.81 19.13
C ARG A 32 -23.98 -8.98 20.42
N ARG A 33 -24.37 -9.53 21.56
CA ARG A 33 -24.30 -8.86 22.88
C ARG A 33 -22.87 -8.73 23.38
N SER A 34 -22.04 -9.76 23.24
CA SER A 34 -20.61 -9.72 23.57
C SER A 34 -19.87 -8.69 22.70
N LEU A 35 -20.15 -8.66 21.39
CA LEU A 35 -19.63 -7.62 20.50
C LEU A 35 -20.10 -6.23 20.96
N ALA A 36 -21.40 -6.05 21.27
CA ALA A 36 -21.92 -4.76 21.73
C ALA A 36 -21.28 -4.27 23.04
N ALA A 37 -20.96 -5.17 23.98
CA ALA A 37 -20.23 -4.83 25.20
C ALA A 37 -18.80 -4.37 24.88
N LEU A 38 -18.07 -5.10 24.02
CA LEU A 38 -16.73 -4.73 23.56
C LEU A 38 -16.70 -3.39 22.81
N ARG A 39 -17.80 -3.01 22.12
CA ARG A 39 -17.92 -1.68 21.49
C ARG A 39 -18.00 -0.55 22.51
N GLN A 40 -18.57 -0.79 23.69
CA GLN A 40 -18.77 0.21 24.74
C GLN A 40 -17.51 0.45 25.58
N GLU A 41 -16.52 -0.44 25.53
CA GLU A 41 -15.23 -0.31 26.23
C GLU A 41 -14.23 0.63 25.52
N LEU A 42 -14.61 1.18 24.36
CA LEU A 42 -13.71 1.97 23.53
C LEU A 42 -13.85 3.48 23.80
N GLU A 43 -13.11 3.99 24.80
CA GLU A 43 -12.75 5.42 24.84
C GLU A 43 -12.06 5.86 23.53
N PRO A 44 -12.58 6.89 22.84
CA PRO A 44 -12.00 7.42 21.62
C PRO A 44 -10.66 8.11 21.85
N VAL A 45 -9.80 8.12 20.82
CA VAL A 45 -8.55 8.89 20.83
C VAL A 45 -8.68 10.17 19.99
N PRO A 46 -7.89 11.24 20.27
CA PRO A 46 -7.91 12.45 19.47
C PRO A 46 -7.34 12.22 18.05
N PRO A 47 -7.72 13.02 17.03
CA PRO A 47 -7.22 12.89 15.66
C PRO A 47 -5.70 12.99 15.51
N SER A 48 -5.03 13.69 16.44
CA SER A 48 -3.58 13.81 16.48
C SER A 48 -2.89 12.46 16.78
N ALA A 49 -3.57 11.55 17.50
CA ALA A 49 -3.09 10.19 17.71
C ALA A 49 -3.12 9.40 16.39
N LEU A 50 -4.22 9.50 15.63
CA LEU A 50 -4.32 8.87 14.30
C LEU A 50 -3.22 9.38 13.35
N ALA A 51 -2.94 10.69 13.37
CA ALA A 51 -1.89 11.29 12.55
C ALA A 51 -0.47 10.78 12.89
N ALA A 52 -0.19 10.42 14.14
CA ALA A 52 1.08 9.78 14.53
C ALA A 52 1.10 8.27 14.28
N PHE A 53 -0.06 7.62 14.38
CA PHE A 53 -0.21 6.19 14.20
C PHE A 53 -0.05 5.80 12.73
N LEU A 54 -0.71 6.50 11.79
CA LEU A 54 -0.75 6.11 10.38
C LEU A 54 0.63 5.96 9.74
N PRO A 55 1.60 6.89 9.92
CA PRO A 55 2.96 6.70 9.39
C PRO A 55 3.63 5.44 9.95
N GLN A 56 3.45 5.11 11.22
CA GLN A 56 4.02 3.91 11.83
C GLN A 56 3.34 2.65 11.27
N TRP A 57 2.01 2.68 11.14
CA TRP A 57 1.22 1.60 10.55
C TRP A 57 1.58 1.33 9.08
N GLN A 58 1.95 2.40 8.36
CA GLN A 58 2.39 2.38 6.97
C GLN A 58 3.90 2.15 6.84
N HIS A 59 4.58 1.74 7.90
CA HIS A 59 6.01 1.41 7.91
C HIS A 59 6.94 2.57 7.50
N LEU A 60 6.55 3.80 7.78
CA LEU A 60 7.35 4.97 7.45
C LEU A 60 8.38 5.28 8.57
N GLY A 61 9.54 5.78 8.16
CA GLY A 61 10.60 6.24 9.07
C GLY A 61 11.26 5.10 9.85
N THR A 62 11.21 5.18 11.18
CA THR A 62 11.85 4.22 12.09
C THR A 62 11.21 2.83 12.08
N HIS A 63 10.05 2.68 11.43
CA HIS A 63 9.30 1.43 11.30
C HIS A 63 9.44 0.80 9.91
N SER A 64 10.47 1.20 9.17
CA SER A 64 10.76 0.68 7.84
C SER A 64 11.02 -0.83 7.87
N LEU A 65 10.40 -1.50 6.92
CA LEU A 65 10.62 -2.89 6.58
C LEU A 65 11.97 -3.05 5.87
N ARG A 66 12.40 -4.30 5.68
CA ARG A 66 13.67 -4.63 5.00
C ARG A 66 13.54 -5.88 4.16
N GLY A 67 14.37 -5.97 3.12
CA GLY A 67 14.47 -7.13 2.24
C GLY A 67 13.20 -7.39 1.41
N ILE A 68 13.18 -8.56 0.75
CA ILE A 68 12.10 -8.98 -0.15
C ILE A 68 10.78 -9.18 0.60
N ASP A 69 10.80 -9.84 1.76
CA ASP A 69 9.59 -10.04 2.58
C ASP A 69 8.98 -8.70 3.03
N GLY A 70 9.84 -7.74 3.38
CA GLY A 70 9.43 -6.38 3.69
C GLY A 70 8.78 -5.67 2.50
N LEU A 71 9.31 -5.86 1.29
CA LEU A 71 8.71 -5.34 0.08
C LEU A 71 7.36 -5.99 -0.22
N VAL A 72 7.24 -7.31 -0.10
CA VAL A 72 5.96 -8.03 -0.26
C VAL A 72 4.92 -7.48 0.71
N ARG A 73 5.27 -7.29 1.99
CA ARG A 73 4.35 -6.71 2.98
C ARG A 73 3.97 -5.26 2.66
N ALA A 74 4.92 -4.44 2.20
CA ALA A 74 4.61 -3.08 1.77
C ALA A 74 3.67 -3.06 0.56
N ILE A 75 3.85 -3.98 -0.39
CA ILE A 75 2.99 -4.14 -1.56
C ILE A 75 1.61 -4.60 -1.11
N GLU A 76 1.50 -5.62 -0.25
CA GLU A 76 0.25 -6.11 0.34
C GLU A 76 -0.61 -4.98 0.90
N GLN A 77 0.02 -4.10 1.67
CA GLN A 77 -0.68 -2.95 2.24
C GLN A 77 -1.06 -1.90 1.18
N LEU A 78 -0.30 -1.75 0.11
CA LEU A 78 -0.50 -0.74 -0.94
C LEU A 78 -1.33 -1.22 -2.13
N GLN A 79 -1.75 -2.49 -2.19
CA GLN A 79 -2.28 -3.03 -3.43
C GLN A 79 -3.51 -2.29 -3.97
N GLY A 80 -3.50 -1.93 -5.25
CA GLY A 80 -4.57 -1.14 -5.85
C GLY A 80 -4.57 0.34 -5.49
N ALA A 81 -3.72 0.84 -4.59
CA ALA A 81 -3.59 2.28 -4.40
C ALA A 81 -2.83 2.89 -5.60
N PRO A 82 -3.43 3.84 -6.36
CA PRO A 82 -2.76 4.44 -7.49
C PRO A 82 -1.67 5.41 -7.01
N VAL A 83 -0.46 5.26 -7.53
CA VAL A 83 0.67 6.17 -7.27
C VAL A 83 1.31 6.63 -8.58
N PRO A 84 1.91 7.83 -8.65
CA PRO A 84 2.65 8.23 -9.83
C PRO A 84 3.84 7.28 -10.05
N ALA A 85 4.03 6.81 -11.28
CA ALA A 85 5.12 5.90 -11.63
C ALA A 85 6.49 6.53 -11.32
N SER A 86 6.63 7.84 -11.54
CA SER A 86 7.83 8.59 -11.17
C SER A 86 8.15 8.65 -9.67
N ALA A 87 7.15 8.44 -8.81
CA ALA A 87 7.26 8.48 -7.35
C ALA A 87 7.37 7.09 -6.71
N LEU A 88 6.90 6.03 -7.38
CA LEU A 88 6.84 4.67 -6.84
C LEU A 88 8.20 4.21 -6.26
N GLU A 89 9.22 4.15 -7.10
CA GLU A 89 10.56 3.65 -6.71
C GLU A 89 11.47 4.73 -6.12
N LYS A 90 11.03 6.00 -6.10
CA LYS A 90 11.82 7.13 -5.54
C LYS A 90 11.38 7.54 -4.15
N LEU A 91 10.09 7.44 -3.86
CA LEU A 91 9.47 7.95 -2.63
C LEU A 91 8.67 6.86 -1.94
N VAL A 92 7.76 6.18 -2.63
CA VAL A 92 6.76 5.30 -2.00
C VAL A 92 7.38 4.05 -1.39
N LEU A 93 8.14 3.28 -2.18
CA LEU A 93 8.78 2.04 -1.72
C LEU A 93 10.00 2.30 -0.82
N PRO A 94 10.95 3.21 -1.16
CA PRO A 94 12.10 3.48 -0.29
C PRO A 94 11.74 4.05 1.09
N SER A 95 10.58 4.71 1.21
CA SER A 95 10.12 5.22 2.51
C SER A 95 9.54 4.14 3.42
N ARG A 96 9.22 2.96 2.86
CA ARG A 96 8.65 1.80 3.56
C ARG A 96 9.66 0.67 3.73
N VAL A 97 10.59 0.52 2.81
CA VAL A 97 11.61 -0.54 2.79
C VAL A 97 12.99 0.11 2.76
N GLY A 98 13.71 0.03 3.88
CA GLY A 98 14.92 0.85 4.11
C GLY A 98 16.09 0.52 3.18
N ASP A 99 16.17 -0.73 2.71
CA ASP A 99 17.18 -1.24 1.78
C ASP A 99 16.60 -1.51 0.38
N TYR A 100 15.49 -0.85 0.02
CA TYR A 100 14.85 -1.02 -1.28
C TYR A 100 15.84 -0.86 -2.43
N SER A 101 15.84 -1.84 -3.33
CA SER A 101 16.51 -1.75 -4.62
C SER A 101 15.56 -2.18 -5.75
N PRO A 102 15.62 -1.56 -6.94
CA PRO A 102 14.74 -1.91 -8.05
C PRO A 102 14.78 -3.38 -8.46
N THR A 103 15.91 -4.06 -8.23
CA THR A 103 16.06 -5.49 -8.53
C THR A 103 15.14 -6.37 -7.68
N MET A 104 14.81 -5.97 -6.45
CA MET A 104 13.87 -6.72 -5.60
C MET A 104 12.47 -6.77 -6.24
N LEU A 105 12.01 -5.63 -6.79
CA LEU A 105 10.70 -5.57 -7.43
C LEU A 105 10.69 -6.27 -8.79
N ASP A 106 11.79 -6.16 -9.56
CA ASP A 106 11.93 -6.91 -10.81
C ASP A 106 11.96 -8.42 -10.58
N GLU A 107 12.60 -8.89 -9.50
CA GLU A 107 12.62 -10.30 -9.13
C GLU A 107 11.22 -10.82 -8.82
N LEU A 108 10.45 -10.10 -8.00
CA LEU A 108 9.06 -10.44 -7.68
C LEU A 108 8.14 -10.43 -8.92
N ALA A 109 8.32 -9.45 -9.81
CA ALA A 109 7.55 -9.36 -11.04
C ALA A 109 7.89 -10.49 -12.02
N ALA A 110 9.19 -10.80 -12.19
CA ALA A 110 9.65 -11.85 -13.09
C ALA A 110 9.31 -13.25 -12.58
N ALA A 111 9.25 -13.44 -11.26
CA ALA A 111 8.76 -14.65 -10.61
C ALA A 111 7.23 -14.80 -10.72
N GLY A 112 6.50 -13.76 -11.13
CA GLY A 112 5.05 -13.75 -11.20
C GLY A 112 4.37 -13.63 -9.84
N GLU A 113 5.07 -13.15 -8.81
CA GLU A 113 4.52 -12.91 -7.47
C GLU A 113 3.85 -11.54 -7.37
N VAL A 114 4.33 -10.56 -8.14
CA VAL A 114 3.81 -9.19 -8.19
C VAL A 114 3.43 -8.82 -9.60
N VAL A 115 2.25 -8.22 -9.75
CA VAL A 115 1.73 -7.65 -11.01
C VAL A 115 1.64 -6.14 -10.88
N TRP A 116 2.13 -5.41 -11.88
CA TRP A 116 1.91 -3.97 -11.98
C TRP A 116 0.92 -3.65 -13.10
N ALA A 117 0.09 -2.63 -12.91
CA ALA A 117 -0.89 -2.20 -13.90
C ALA A 117 -0.92 -0.67 -13.99
N GLY A 118 -1.06 -0.13 -15.20
CA GLY A 118 -1.36 1.28 -15.40
C GLY A 118 -2.79 1.61 -14.95
N ALA A 119 -2.96 2.83 -14.41
CA ALA A 119 -4.22 3.39 -13.93
C ALA A 119 -4.44 4.80 -14.52
N GLY A 120 -4.05 4.99 -15.78
CA GLY A 120 -4.14 6.25 -16.51
C GLY A 120 -2.80 6.93 -16.74
N ALA A 121 -2.68 7.60 -17.88
CA ALA A 121 -1.48 8.36 -18.25
C ALA A 121 -1.46 9.76 -17.62
N LEU A 122 -0.25 10.29 -17.42
CA LEU A 122 0.02 11.66 -17.00
C LEU A 122 0.89 12.38 -18.05
N PRO A 123 0.89 13.72 -18.08
CA PRO A 123 1.77 14.46 -18.97
C PRO A 123 3.26 14.11 -18.76
N GLY A 124 4.06 14.13 -19.84
CA GLY A 124 5.51 14.01 -19.75
C GLY A 124 6.06 12.58 -19.60
N LYS A 125 5.34 11.57 -20.14
CA LYS A 125 5.67 10.14 -20.09
C LYS A 125 5.59 9.50 -18.69
N ASP A 126 4.84 10.12 -17.79
CA ASP A 126 4.49 9.55 -16.49
C ASP A 126 3.08 8.96 -16.53
N GLY A 127 2.66 8.29 -15.47
CA GLY A 127 1.32 7.71 -15.36
C GLY A 127 1.04 7.25 -13.94
N TRP A 128 -0.21 6.96 -13.65
CA TRP A 128 -0.58 6.27 -12.43
C TRP A 128 -0.32 4.77 -12.61
N VAL A 129 0.26 4.16 -11.59
CA VAL A 129 0.47 2.71 -11.52
C VAL A 129 -0.08 2.16 -10.21
N THR A 130 -0.49 0.91 -10.26
CA THR A 130 -0.87 0.12 -9.09
C THR A 130 -0.02 -1.15 -9.05
N LEU A 131 0.30 -1.61 -7.85
CA LEU A 131 0.92 -2.90 -7.60
C LEU A 131 -0.12 -3.85 -7.00
N HIS A 132 0.04 -5.15 -7.26
CA HIS A 132 -0.83 -6.21 -6.75
C HIS A 132 0.01 -7.45 -6.51
N LEU A 133 -0.31 -8.23 -5.47
CA LEU A 133 0.17 -9.61 -5.45
C LEU A 133 -0.62 -10.40 -6.50
N ALA A 134 0.02 -11.39 -7.11
CA ALA A 134 -0.58 -12.14 -8.21
C ALA A 134 -1.89 -12.83 -7.80
N GLU A 135 -1.97 -13.34 -6.56
CA GLU A 135 -3.16 -13.99 -6.01
C GLU A 135 -4.37 -13.06 -5.87
N THR A 136 -4.14 -11.78 -5.58
CA THR A 136 -5.18 -10.77 -5.31
C THR A 136 -5.43 -9.84 -6.49
N ALA A 137 -4.57 -9.85 -7.51
CA ALA A 137 -4.71 -9.02 -8.70
C ALA A 137 -6.09 -9.19 -9.38
N PRO A 138 -6.64 -10.41 -9.61
CA PRO A 138 -7.99 -10.56 -10.18
C PRO A 138 -9.08 -9.83 -9.38
N LEU A 139 -8.91 -9.70 -8.06
CA LEU A 139 -9.90 -9.11 -7.16
C LEU A 139 -9.76 -7.58 -7.08
N LEU A 140 -8.52 -7.06 -7.11
CA LEU A 140 -8.20 -5.67 -6.80
C LEU A 140 -7.85 -4.80 -8.02
N LEU A 141 -7.58 -5.40 -9.19
CA LEU A 141 -7.29 -4.64 -10.41
C LEU A 141 -8.44 -3.68 -10.76
N HIS A 142 -8.11 -2.40 -10.96
CA HIS A 142 -9.09 -1.38 -11.35
C HIS A 142 -9.76 -1.72 -12.67
N THR A 143 -11.00 -1.27 -12.84
CA THR A 143 -11.67 -1.31 -14.15
C THR A 143 -10.79 -0.59 -15.18
N PRO A 144 -10.53 -1.20 -16.36
CA PRO A 144 -9.74 -0.54 -17.39
C PRO A 144 -10.31 0.83 -17.73
N HIS A 145 -9.43 1.81 -17.94
CA HIS A 145 -9.88 3.14 -18.34
C HIS A 145 -10.55 3.09 -19.71
N PRO A 146 -11.59 3.92 -19.94
CA PRO A 146 -12.17 4.09 -21.26
C PRO A 146 -11.06 4.41 -22.26
N PHE A 147 -11.01 3.63 -23.34
CA PHE A 147 -9.94 3.68 -24.32
C PHE A 147 -10.50 3.29 -25.68
N GLU A 148 -10.32 4.15 -26.68
CA GLU A 148 -10.70 3.89 -28.06
C GLU A 148 -9.58 3.13 -28.76
N ALA A 149 -9.71 1.80 -28.80
CA ALA A 149 -8.71 0.94 -29.43
C ALA A 149 -8.75 1.07 -30.95
N GLY A 150 -7.74 1.73 -31.52
CA GLY A 150 -7.46 1.67 -32.96
C GLY A 150 -7.02 0.27 -33.45
N PRO A 151 -6.91 0.05 -34.77
CA PRO A 151 -6.61 -1.27 -35.35
C PRO A 151 -5.30 -1.90 -34.84
N LEU A 152 -4.25 -1.08 -34.65
CA LEU A 152 -2.97 -1.57 -34.14
C LEU A 152 -3.09 -2.04 -32.68
N HIS A 153 -3.90 -1.37 -31.86
CA HIS A 153 -4.15 -1.78 -30.48
C HIS A 153 -4.88 -3.12 -30.42
N GLN A 154 -5.90 -3.31 -31.26
CA GLN A 154 -6.62 -4.58 -31.34
C GLN A 154 -5.69 -5.72 -31.76
N ALA A 155 -4.84 -5.49 -32.78
CA ALA A 155 -3.86 -6.48 -33.21
C ALA A 155 -2.87 -6.88 -32.11
N VAL A 156 -2.45 -5.94 -31.24
CA VAL A 156 -1.61 -6.24 -30.08
C VAL A 156 -2.36 -7.07 -29.04
N LEU A 157 -3.62 -6.73 -28.76
CA LEU A 157 -4.46 -7.52 -27.84
C LEU A 157 -4.67 -8.94 -28.37
N ASP A 158 -4.92 -9.10 -29.67
CA ASP A 158 -5.12 -10.40 -30.31
C ASP A 158 -3.84 -11.24 -30.29
N ALA A 159 -2.67 -10.62 -30.52
CA ALA A 159 -1.37 -11.30 -30.42
C ALA A 159 -1.07 -11.82 -28.99
N LEU A 160 -1.60 -11.13 -27.96
CA LEU A 160 -1.41 -11.50 -26.56
C LEU A 160 -2.55 -12.37 -26.00
N ALA A 161 -3.60 -12.64 -26.78
CA ALA A 161 -4.76 -13.41 -26.37
C ALA A 161 -4.43 -14.87 -26.00
N GLY A 162 -3.28 -15.39 -26.45
CA GLY A 162 -2.78 -16.71 -26.09
C GLY A 162 -2.41 -16.89 -24.60
N GLY A 163 -2.42 -15.81 -23.81
CA GLY A 163 -2.26 -15.85 -22.35
C GLY A 163 -0.81 -15.94 -21.86
N PHE A 164 0.18 -15.97 -22.75
CA PHE A 164 1.60 -15.95 -22.41
C PHE A 164 2.22 -14.58 -22.68
N GLY A 165 3.26 -14.25 -21.92
CA GLY A 165 4.06 -13.05 -22.15
C GLY A 165 4.91 -13.15 -23.42
N LEU A 166 4.84 -12.15 -24.27
CA LEU A 166 5.61 -12.05 -25.51
C LEU A 166 6.64 -10.92 -25.44
N PHE A 167 7.82 -11.15 -26.01
CA PHE A 167 8.78 -10.08 -26.26
C PHE A 167 8.28 -9.17 -27.39
N PHE A 168 8.70 -7.90 -27.38
CA PHE A 168 8.33 -6.90 -28.40
C PHE A 168 8.44 -7.40 -29.84
N ARG A 169 9.50 -8.15 -30.18
CA ARG A 169 9.70 -8.69 -31.53
C ARG A 169 8.70 -9.78 -31.92
N GLN A 170 8.27 -10.60 -30.96
CA GLN A 170 7.25 -11.63 -31.19
C GLN A 170 5.88 -10.99 -31.40
N ILE A 171 5.55 -9.95 -30.62
CA ILE A 171 4.34 -9.14 -30.84
C ILE A 171 4.40 -8.53 -32.24
N ALA A 172 5.52 -7.91 -32.61
CA ALA A 172 5.68 -7.29 -33.93
C ALA A 172 5.54 -8.30 -35.08
N GLU A 173 6.07 -9.51 -34.93
CA GLU A 173 5.94 -10.58 -35.93
C GLU A 173 4.48 -11.02 -36.09
N GLN A 174 3.76 -11.25 -34.99
CA GLN A 174 2.35 -11.65 -35.04
C GLN A 174 1.45 -10.56 -35.61
N VAL A 175 1.66 -9.30 -35.22
CA VAL A 175 0.90 -8.16 -35.74
C VAL A 175 1.15 -7.97 -37.25
N ARG A 176 2.39 -8.18 -37.74
CA ARG A 176 2.68 -8.16 -39.18
C ARG A 176 2.07 -9.35 -39.92
N ALA A 177 2.09 -10.54 -39.31
CA ALA A 177 1.45 -11.72 -39.89
C ALA A 177 -0.08 -11.55 -40.02
N ALA A 178 -0.69 -10.75 -39.15
CA ALA A 178 -2.09 -10.33 -39.24
C ALA A 178 -2.35 -9.23 -40.29
N GLY A 179 -1.32 -8.80 -41.05
CA GLY A 179 -1.46 -7.86 -42.17
C GLY A 179 -1.35 -6.38 -41.81
N HIS A 180 -0.88 -6.04 -40.61
CA HIS A 180 -0.70 -4.65 -40.18
C HIS A 180 0.73 -4.17 -40.48
N ASP A 181 0.83 -3.00 -41.13
CA ASP A 181 2.10 -2.28 -41.29
C ASP A 181 2.25 -1.19 -40.21
N PHE A 182 3.45 -1.06 -39.65
CA PHE A 182 3.76 -0.13 -38.57
C PHE A 182 5.28 0.05 -38.40
N GLN A 183 5.65 1.21 -37.85
CA GLN A 183 7.00 1.47 -37.35
C GLN A 183 7.15 0.98 -35.91
N ASP A 184 8.37 0.59 -35.51
CA ASP A 184 8.67 0.12 -34.15
C ASP A 184 8.22 1.15 -33.07
N ALA A 185 8.28 2.45 -33.37
CA ALA A 185 7.80 3.51 -32.48
C ALA A 185 6.27 3.49 -32.28
N GLN A 186 5.50 3.25 -33.34
CA GLN A 186 4.03 3.20 -33.29
C GLN A 186 3.56 1.97 -32.50
N LEU A 187 4.24 0.83 -32.66
CA LEU A 187 3.96 -0.36 -31.85
C LEU A 187 4.30 -0.14 -30.38
N ALA A 188 5.43 0.53 -30.09
CA ALA A 188 5.81 0.84 -28.72
C ALA A 188 4.80 1.79 -28.04
N GLU A 189 4.31 2.80 -28.78
CA GLU A 189 3.24 3.70 -28.32
C GLU A 189 1.94 2.92 -28.03
N ALA A 190 1.50 2.07 -28.96
CA ALA A 190 0.30 1.24 -28.78
C ALA A 190 0.39 0.31 -27.55
N ILE A 191 1.55 -0.28 -27.28
CA ILE A 191 1.78 -1.09 -26.07
C ILE A 191 1.62 -0.23 -24.81
N TRP A 192 2.19 0.98 -24.80
CA TRP A 192 2.08 1.88 -23.65
C TRP A 192 0.67 2.43 -23.44
N ASP A 193 -0.06 2.73 -24.51
CA ASP A 193 -1.47 3.15 -24.43
C ASP A 193 -2.34 2.03 -23.81
N LEU A 194 -2.09 0.78 -24.21
CA LEU A 194 -2.75 -0.38 -23.61
C LEU A 194 -2.29 -0.65 -22.15
N ALA A 195 -1.03 -0.41 -21.83
CA ALA A 195 -0.53 -0.49 -20.45
C ALA A 195 -1.18 0.57 -19.56
N TRP A 196 -1.24 1.82 -20.01
CA TRP A 196 -1.84 2.93 -19.27
C TRP A 196 -3.34 2.84 -19.10
N SER A 197 -4.04 2.22 -20.06
CA SER A 197 -5.46 1.90 -19.91
C SER A 197 -5.74 0.72 -18.97
N GLY A 198 -4.71 0.08 -18.42
CA GLY A 198 -4.86 -1.03 -17.46
C GLY A 198 -5.23 -2.34 -18.13
N ARG A 199 -4.70 -2.60 -19.33
CA ARG A 199 -4.92 -3.84 -20.11
C ARG A 199 -3.68 -4.71 -20.19
N LEU A 200 -2.49 -4.10 -20.26
CA LEU A 200 -1.21 -4.81 -20.32
C LEU A 200 -0.40 -4.66 -19.04
N THR A 201 0.46 -5.64 -18.82
CA THR A 201 1.52 -5.63 -17.81
C THR A 201 2.83 -6.12 -18.42
N GLY A 202 3.93 -5.93 -17.70
CA GLY A 202 5.25 -6.43 -18.07
C GLY A 202 5.86 -7.28 -16.95
N ASP A 203 6.73 -8.21 -17.31
CA ASP A 203 7.44 -9.10 -16.37
C ASP A 203 8.48 -8.38 -15.48
N THR A 204 8.77 -7.11 -15.75
CA THR A 204 9.64 -6.24 -14.95
C THR A 204 9.17 -4.78 -15.03
N LEU A 205 9.70 -3.91 -14.16
CA LEU A 205 9.50 -2.46 -14.27
C LEU A 205 10.62 -1.77 -15.06
N ALA A 206 11.60 -2.52 -15.58
CA ALA A 206 12.69 -1.96 -16.38
C ALA A 206 12.21 -1.11 -17.59
N PRO A 207 11.17 -1.50 -18.35
CA PRO A 207 10.64 -0.68 -19.45
C PRO A 207 10.04 0.63 -18.95
N LEU A 208 9.34 0.58 -17.82
CA LEU A 208 8.75 1.76 -17.17
C LEU A 208 9.83 2.74 -16.71
N ARG A 209 10.91 2.24 -16.09
CA ARG A 209 12.06 3.09 -15.73
C ARG A 209 12.71 3.72 -16.95
N SER A 210 12.85 2.96 -18.05
CA SER A 210 13.38 3.50 -19.30
C SER A 210 12.46 4.57 -19.89
N LEU A 211 11.14 4.38 -19.84
CA LEU A 211 10.17 5.36 -20.32
C LEU A 211 10.29 6.66 -19.53
N LEU A 212 10.27 6.59 -18.20
CA LEU A 212 10.44 7.74 -17.29
C LEU A 212 11.79 8.44 -17.50
N GLY A 213 12.87 7.68 -17.72
CA GLY A 213 14.21 8.22 -18.00
C GLY A 213 14.38 8.86 -19.38
N SER A 214 13.51 8.51 -20.34
CA SER A 214 13.50 9.06 -21.70
C SER A 214 12.70 10.37 -21.82
N GLY A 215 11.98 10.77 -20.77
CA GLY A 215 11.17 11.99 -20.72
C GLY A 215 11.87 13.12 -19.98
N ARG A 216 11.64 14.35 -20.44
CA ARG A 216 11.72 15.53 -19.57
C ARG A 216 10.42 15.59 -18.78
N THR A 217 10.27 14.76 -17.75
CA THR A 217 9.04 14.74 -16.91
C THR A 217 8.78 16.14 -16.35
N ALA A 218 7.57 16.68 -16.51
CA ALA A 218 7.15 17.91 -15.84
C ALA A 218 7.13 17.63 -14.32
N GLY A 219 8.00 18.32 -13.57
CA GLY A 219 8.35 17.95 -12.18
C GLY A 219 9.80 17.48 -12.00
N ALA A 220 10.59 17.38 -13.10
CA ALA A 220 12.03 17.09 -13.06
C ALA A 220 12.91 18.20 -12.42
N THR A 221 12.32 19.21 -11.78
CA THR A 221 13.03 20.20 -10.97
C THR A 221 12.81 19.93 -9.48
N ALA A 222 13.57 18.99 -8.92
CA ALA A 222 13.99 19.07 -7.50
C ALA A 222 15.18 18.17 -7.20
N HIS A 223 15.22 16.92 -7.69
CA HIS A 223 16.35 16.03 -7.39
C HIS A 223 16.76 15.20 -8.60
N ARG A 224 17.74 15.74 -9.34
CA ARG A 224 18.52 14.99 -10.33
C ARG A 224 19.25 13.87 -9.60
N ALA A 225 18.83 12.63 -9.78
CA ALA A 225 19.65 11.49 -9.40
C ALA A 225 20.99 11.61 -10.14
N LYS A 226 22.08 11.71 -9.39
CA LYS A 226 23.43 11.77 -9.94
C LYS A 226 23.65 10.47 -10.71
N ARG A 227 23.77 10.57 -12.04
CA ARG A 227 24.17 9.45 -12.89
C ARG A 227 25.49 8.92 -12.34
N THR A 228 25.50 7.73 -11.76
CA THR A 228 26.74 7.07 -11.36
C THR A 228 27.48 6.75 -12.64
N VAL A 229 28.43 7.63 -13.00
CA VAL A 229 29.38 7.36 -14.08
C VAL A 229 30.16 6.12 -13.64
N PRO A 230 30.19 5.03 -14.42
CA PRO A 230 31.07 3.91 -14.13
C PRO A 230 32.49 4.49 -14.10
N ARG A 231 33.11 4.55 -12.92
CA ARG A 231 34.51 4.93 -12.81
C ARG A 231 35.30 3.86 -13.55
N GLY A 232 35.86 4.24 -14.69
CA GLY A 232 36.74 3.40 -15.48
C GLY A 232 37.88 2.91 -14.59
N ARG A 233 37.84 1.63 -14.24
CA ARG A 233 38.97 0.94 -13.67
C ARG A 233 39.87 0.57 -14.84
N TYR A 234 41.00 1.24 -14.94
CA TYR A 234 42.11 0.80 -15.77
C TYR A 234 42.42 -0.66 -15.44
N GLY A 235 42.46 -1.51 -16.47
CA GLY A 235 42.95 -2.88 -16.36
C GLY A 235 42.06 -3.89 -17.06
N THR A 236 42.27 -4.07 -18.36
CA THR A 236 42.59 -5.35 -19.04
C THR A 236 42.24 -5.23 -20.53
N LEU A 237 43.28 -5.00 -21.34
CA LEU A 237 43.27 -5.28 -22.77
C LEU A 237 43.26 -6.79 -22.96
N THR A 238 42.08 -7.41 -23.05
CA THR A 238 41.92 -8.71 -23.73
C THR A 238 40.53 -8.79 -24.33
N GLY A 239 40.49 -8.68 -25.66
CA GLY A 239 39.47 -9.20 -26.57
C GLY A 239 38.02 -9.23 -26.10
N ARG A 240 37.20 -8.35 -26.69
CA ARG A 240 35.99 -8.78 -27.41
C ARG A 240 35.45 -7.63 -28.25
N THR A 241 35.52 -7.86 -29.56
CA THR A 241 34.69 -7.25 -30.59
C THR A 241 33.21 -7.47 -30.26
N GLY A 242 32.66 -6.64 -29.38
CA GLY A 242 31.24 -6.52 -29.13
C GLY A 242 30.68 -5.41 -30.00
N ARG A 243 30.38 -5.74 -31.25
CA ARG A 243 29.46 -4.97 -32.10
C ARG A 243 28.24 -4.59 -31.25
N PRO A 244 27.74 -3.35 -31.24
CA PRO A 244 26.55 -3.02 -30.46
C PRO A 244 25.41 -3.93 -30.94
N THR A 245 24.95 -4.85 -30.10
CA THR A 245 23.80 -5.74 -30.36
C THR A 245 22.49 -4.95 -30.27
N ALA A 246 22.49 -3.73 -30.80
CA ALA A 246 21.44 -2.72 -30.66
C ALA A 246 20.26 -2.91 -31.64
N SER A 247 20.06 -4.12 -32.19
CA SER A 247 18.96 -4.35 -33.15
C SER A 247 18.06 -5.55 -32.83
N ARG A 248 18.43 -6.44 -31.90
CA ARG A 248 17.72 -7.71 -31.69
C ARG A 248 16.58 -7.66 -30.66
N SER A 249 16.54 -6.69 -29.75
CA SER A 249 15.62 -6.71 -28.60
C SER A 249 14.47 -5.69 -28.63
N GLY A 250 14.40 -4.82 -29.65
CA GLY A 250 13.46 -3.68 -29.66
C GLY A 250 13.93 -2.50 -28.78
N PRO A 251 13.15 -1.40 -28.73
CA PRO A 251 13.48 -0.24 -27.88
C PRO A 251 13.53 -0.58 -26.38
N PRO A 252 14.40 0.06 -25.57
CA PRO A 252 14.51 -0.24 -24.13
C PRO A 252 13.24 0.09 -23.34
N THR A 253 12.37 0.96 -23.86
CA THR A 253 11.06 1.32 -23.29
C THR A 253 10.02 0.21 -23.42
N VAL A 254 10.31 -0.87 -24.15
CA VAL A 254 9.44 -2.04 -24.34
C VAL A 254 10.22 -3.35 -24.20
N ALA A 255 11.31 -3.32 -23.44
CA ALA A 255 12.07 -4.51 -23.08
C ALA A 255 11.22 -5.49 -22.24
N GLY A 256 11.72 -6.72 -22.06
CA GLY A 256 11.00 -7.74 -21.28
C GLY A 256 9.80 -8.34 -22.02
N ARG A 257 9.04 -9.16 -21.30
CA ARG A 257 7.81 -9.78 -21.81
C ARG A 257 6.61 -8.93 -21.42
N TRP A 258 5.71 -8.77 -22.37
CA TRP A 258 4.43 -8.10 -22.18
C TRP A 258 3.31 -9.13 -22.27
N SER A 259 2.32 -9.00 -21.39
CA SER A 259 1.15 -9.87 -21.37
C SER A 259 -0.10 -9.06 -21.09
N LEU A 260 -1.25 -9.67 -21.39
CA LEU A 260 -2.52 -9.19 -20.84
C LEU A 260 -2.46 -9.28 -19.30
N LEU A 261 -3.09 -8.31 -18.64
CA LEU A 261 -3.39 -8.42 -17.21
C LEU A 261 -4.34 -9.62 -16.97
N PRO A 262 -4.27 -10.25 -15.79
CA PRO A 262 -5.17 -11.36 -15.47
C PRO A 262 -6.63 -10.92 -15.56
N GLU A 263 -7.48 -11.87 -15.91
CA GLU A 263 -8.92 -11.65 -15.93
C GLU A 263 -9.39 -11.23 -14.53
N ARG A 264 -10.24 -10.19 -14.49
CA ARG A 264 -10.78 -9.69 -13.24
C ARG A 264 -11.91 -10.61 -12.81
N GLU A 265 -12.01 -10.83 -11.50
CA GLU A 265 -13.11 -11.58 -10.91
C GLU A 265 -14.45 -10.95 -11.31
N PRO A 266 -15.36 -11.69 -12.00
CA PRO A 266 -16.65 -11.16 -12.42
C PRO A 266 -17.58 -10.85 -11.24
N GLU A 267 -17.49 -11.60 -10.13
CA GLU A 267 -18.40 -11.46 -9.00
C GLU A 267 -18.08 -10.21 -8.14
N PRO A 268 -18.96 -9.17 -8.13
CA PRO A 268 -18.67 -7.92 -7.42
C PRO A 268 -18.52 -8.11 -5.90
N THR A 269 -19.13 -9.16 -5.35
CA THR A 269 -19.09 -9.45 -3.91
C THR A 269 -17.72 -9.96 -3.49
N HIS A 270 -17.06 -10.81 -4.30
CA HIS A 270 -15.68 -11.26 -4.05
C HIS A 270 -14.72 -10.06 -4.06
N ARG A 271 -14.87 -9.17 -5.04
CA ARG A 271 -14.06 -7.95 -5.14
C ARG A 271 -14.28 -7.00 -3.98
N ALA A 272 -15.54 -6.76 -3.59
CA ALA A 272 -15.87 -5.93 -2.45
C ALA A 272 -15.33 -6.50 -1.12
N HIS A 273 -15.35 -7.83 -0.96
CA HIS A 273 -14.73 -8.52 0.17
C HIS A 273 -13.22 -8.29 0.22
N ALA A 274 -12.52 -8.51 -0.91
CA ALA A 274 -11.07 -8.29 -1.00
C ALA A 274 -10.70 -6.84 -0.70
N LEU A 275 -11.42 -5.88 -1.30
CA LEU A 275 -11.20 -4.46 -1.07
C LEU A 275 -11.40 -4.06 0.40
N ALA A 276 -12.44 -4.57 1.06
CA ALA A 276 -12.67 -4.30 2.49
C ALA A 276 -11.52 -4.80 3.37
N ARG A 277 -10.96 -5.98 3.05
CA ARG A 277 -9.77 -6.51 3.73
C ARG A 277 -8.56 -5.62 3.50
N THR A 278 -8.31 -5.20 2.26
CA THR A 278 -7.22 -4.29 1.91
C THR A 278 -7.37 -2.93 2.62
N LEU A 279 -8.57 -2.38 2.73
CA LEU A 279 -8.82 -1.13 3.45
C LEU A 279 -8.49 -1.25 4.93
N LEU A 280 -8.87 -2.36 5.58
CA LEU A 280 -8.54 -2.62 6.98
C LEU A 280 -7.03 -2.76 7.18
N ASP A 281 -6.37 -3.53 6.32
CA ASP A 281 -4.92 -3.75 6.39
C ASP A 281 -4.13 -2.45 6.14
N ARG A 282 -4.59 -1.63 5.20
CA ARG A 282 -3.95 -0.36 4.85
C ARG A 282 -4.14 0.72 5.90
N HIS A 283 -5.36 0.96 6.34
CA HIS A 283 -5.65 2.09 7.22
C HIS A 283 -5.53 1.74 8.69
N GLY A 284 -5.66 0.45 9.06
CA GLY A 284 -5.81 -0.01 10.43
C GLY A 284 -7.18 0.38 11.02
N VAL A 285 -7.58 1.65 10.87
CA VAL A 285 -8.90 2.18 11.19
C VAL A 285 -9.52 2.82 9.94
N VAL A 286 -10.54 2.16 9.39
CA VAL A 286 -11.29 2.61 8.23
C VAL A 286 -12.36 3.61 8.65
N THR A 287 -12.20 4.84 8.17
CA THR A 287 -13.14 5.94 8.36
C THR A 287 -13.83 6.30 7.04
N ARG A 288 -14.90 7.09 7.11
CA ARG A 288 -15.54 7.65 5.90
C ARG A 288 -14.53 8.42 5.03
N GLY A 289 -13.65 9.21 5.66
CA GLY A 289 -12.63 9.98 4.96
C GLY A 289 -11.60 9.09 4.26
N ALA A 290 -11.16 8.01 4.89
CA ALA A 290 -10.24 7.04 4.29
C ALA A 290 -10.84 6.41 3.03
N VAL A 291 -12.09 5.94 3.09
CA VAL A 291 -12.79 5.35 1.94
C VAL A 291 -12.99 6.37 0.81
N ALA A 292 -13.26 7.63 1.14
CA ALA A 292 -13.38 8.69 0.14
C ALA A 292 -12.05 9.00 -0.54
N ALA A 293 -10.94 9.05 0.21
CA ALA A 293 -9.59 9.29 -0.32
C ALA A 293 -9.12 8.16 -1.26
N GLU A 294 -9.59 6.94 -1.02
CA GLU A 294 -9.33 5.76 -1.84
C GLU A 294 -10.15 5.71 -3.14
N GLY A 295 -11.16 6.57 -3.30
CA GLY A 295 -12.01 6.56 -4.50
C GLY A 295 -12.85 5.29 -4.65
N VAL A 296 -13.20 4.62 -3.55
CA VAL A 296 -13.98 3.37 -3.58
C VAL A 296 -15.34 3.59 -4.23
N GLU A 297 -15.66 2.75 -5.22
CA GLU A 297 -16.95 2.80 -5.92
C GLU A 297 -18.12 2.57 -4.94
N GLY A 298 -19.16 3.41 -5.03
CA GLY A 298 -20.28 3.41 -4.07
C GLY A 298 -19.93 3.98 -2.69
N GLY A 299 -18.68 4.41 -2.49
CA GLY A 299 -18.19 5.12 -1.30
C GLY A 299 -18.33 4.32 0.01
N PHE A 300 -18.40 5.04 1.12
CA PHE A 300 -18.47 4.44 2.46
C PHE A 300 -19.68 3.52 2.66
N SER A 301 -20.81 3.79 1.99
CA SER A 301 -22.01 2.95 2.11
C SER A 301 -21.79 1.54 1.55
N ALA A 302 -21.04 1.40 0.46
CA ALA A 302 -20.69 0.10 -0.10
C ALA A 302 -19.74 -0.66 0.83
N ALA A 303 -18.64 -0.01 1.26
CA ALA A 303 -17.67 -0.59 2.18
C ALA A 303 -18.30 -0.99 3.53
N TYR A 304 -19.20 -0.15 4.07
CA TYR A 304 -19.87 -0.38 5.35
C TYR A 304 -20.65 -1.70 5.40
N ARG A 305 -21.32 -2.10 4.31
CA ARG A 305 -22.09 -3.36 4.27
C ARG A 305 -21.17 -4.56 4.48
N VAL A 306 -20.03 -4.58 3.79
CA VAL A 306 -19.04 -5.65 3.88
C VAL A 306 -18.32 -5.62 5.24
N LEU A 307 -17.89 -4.45 5.70
CA LEU A 307 -17.22 -4.29 7.00
C LEU A 307 -18.14 -4.68 8.17
N SER A 308 -19.45 -4.47 8.05
CA SER A 308 -20.42 -4.95 9.03
C SER A 308 -20.49 -6.48 9.08
N ALA A 309 -20.41 -7.16 7.93
CA ALA A 309 -20.32 -8.62 7.89
C ALA A 309 -18.99 -9.14 8.45
N PHE A 310 -17.89 -8.40 8.25
CA PHE A 310 -16.59 -8.72 8.86
C PHE A 310 -16.65 -8.64 10.37
N GLU A 311 -17.39 -7.69 10.91
CA GLU A 311 -17.63 -7.62 12.35
C GLU A 311 -18.44 -8.80 12.87
N GLU A 312 -19.49 -9.22 12.17
CA GLU A 312 -20.27 -10.40 12.57
C GLU A 312 -19.42 -11.68 12.59
N THR A 313 -18.37 -11.73 11.77
CA THR A 313 -17.40 -12.84 11.71
C THR A 313 -16.16 -12.63 12.58
N GLY A 314 -16.00 -11.46 13.20
CA GLY A 314 -14.90 -11.12 14.11
C GLY A 314 -13.62 -10.65 13.41
N GLN A 315 -13.65 -10.39 12.10
CA GLN A 315 -12.49 -9.91 11.33
C GLN A 315 -12.27 -8.39 11.44
N ALA A 316 -13.29 -7.65 11.90
CA ALA A 316 -13.21 -6.22 12.12
C ALA A 316 -13.97 -5.85 13.39
N ARG A 317 -13.57 -4.74 14.03
CA ARG A 317 -14.26 -4.18 15.19
C ARG A 317 -14.87 -2.85 14.82
N ARG A 318 -16.19 -2.72 14.95
CA ARG A 318 -16.85 -1.45 14.72
C ARG A 318 -16.93 -0.64 16.00
N GLY A 319 -16.53 0.63 15.96
CA GLY A 319 -16.62 1.51 17.13
C GLY A 319 -16.40 2.96 16.80
N TYR A 320 -16.52 3.80 17.83
CA TYR A 320 -16.09 5.20 17.78
C TYR A 320 -14.65 5.24 18.30
N VAL A 321 -13.68 5.06 17.39
CA VAL A 321 -12.27 4.87 17.75
C VAL A 321 -11.52 6.20 17.78
N VAL A 322 -11.80 7.10 16.82
CA VAL A 322 -11.18 8.42 16.72
C VAL A 322 -12.24 9.50 16.81
N GLU A 323 -11.97 10.52 17.61
CA GLU A 323 -12.88 11.65 17.82
C GLU A 323 -13.16 12.41 16.53
N GLY A 324 -14.40 12.88 16.35
CA GLY A 324 -14.77 13.79 15.26
C GLY A 324 -14.78 13.20 13.85
N LEU A 325 -14.38 11.92 13.65
CA LEU A 325 -14.36 11.25 12.34
C LEU A 325 -15.63 10.43 12.03
N GLY A 326 -16.72 10.73 12.73
CA GLY A 326 -18.03 10.11 12.57
C GLY A 326 -18.20 8.84 13.41
N ALA A 327 -19.47 8.45 13.63
CA ALA A 327 -19.85 7.41 14.59
C ALA A 327 -19.63 5.96 14.12
N ALA A 328 -19.39 5.73 12.82
CA ALA A 328 -19.14 4.40 12.28
C ALA A 328 -17.72 4.33 11.72
N GLN A 329 -16.83 3.69 12.47
CA GLN A 329 -15.46 3.37 12.07
C GLN A 329 -15.25 1.87 12.28
N PHE A 330 -14.39 1.28 11.46
CA PHE A 330 -14.05 -0.14 11.56
C PHE A 330 -12.55 -0.28 11.71
N ALA A 331 -12.12 -1.01 12.73
CA ALA A 331 -10.72 -1.24 12.99
C ALA A 331 -10.37 -2.70 12.74
N MET A 332 -9.18 -2.92 12.17
CA MET A 332 -8.54 -4.22 12.13
C MET A 332 -8.20 -4.66 13.56
N ASP A 333 -8.13 -5.98 13.78
CA ASP A 333 -7.65 -6.51 15.06
C ASP A 333 -6.24 -5.99 15.40
N GLY A 334 -6.06 -5.60 16.66
CA GLY A 334 -4.83 -5.00 17.17
C GLY A 334 -4.56 -3.56 16.71
N ALA A 335 -5.30 -3.01 15.74
CA ALA A 335 -5.11 -1.62 15.30
C ALA A 335 -5.51 -0.62 16.38
N VAL A 336 -6.62 -0.88 17.08
CA VAL A 336 -7.10 -0.02 18.18
C VAL A 336 -6.08 0.03 19.32
N ASP A 337 -5.52 -1.11 19.70
CA ASP A 337 -4.55 -1.19 20.79
C ASP A 337 -3.25 -0.46 20.44
N ARG A 338 -2.76 -0.63 19.20
CA ARG A 338 -1.59 0.12 18.69
C ARG A 338 -1.87 1.63 18.65
N LEU A 339 -3.03 2.04 18.17
CA LEU A 339 -3.43 3.45 18.12
C LEU A 339 -3.48 4.07 19.51
N ARG A 340 -4.00 3.35 20.50
CA ARG A 340 -4.00 3.79 21.91
C ARG A 340 -2.61 3.89 22.48
N ALA A 341 -1.75 2.90 22.23
CA ALA A 341 -0.36 2.94 22.66
C ALA A 341 0.38 4.18 22.11
N VAL A 342 0.11 4.55 20.85
CA VAL A 342 0.61 5.79 20.24
C VAL A 342 0.05 7.03 20.94
N SER A 343 -1.26 7.06 21.22
CA SER A 343 -1.88 8.17 21.97
C SER A 343 -1.22 8.37 23.34
N THR A 344 -1.12 7.31 24.14
CA THR A 344 -0.50 7.37 25.47
C THR A 344 0.99 7.75 25.42
N ALA A 345 1.73 7.31 24.39
CA ALA A 345 3.12 7.74 24.19
C ALA A 345 3.21 9.24 23.88
N ARG A 346 2.29 9.78 23.08
CA ARG A 346 2.21 11.22 22.80
C ARG A 346 1.90 12.04 24.05
N ASP A 347 0.92 11.61 24.85
CA ASP A 347 0.53 12.33 26.07
C ASP A 347 1.69 12.39 27.07
N ARG A 348 2.45 11.28 27.20
CA ARG A 348 3.68 11.24 28.00
C ARG A 348 4.75 12.19 27.47
N ALA A 349 4.98 12.23 26.16
CA ALA A 349 5.95 13.13 25.55
C ALA A 349 5.57 14.61 25.73
N ALA A 350 4.29 14.94 25.61
CA ALA A 350 3.77 16.28 25.90
C ALA A 350 3.97 16.65 27.38
N GLY A 351 3.60 15.77 28.30
CA GLY A 351 3.79 15.99 29.74
C GLY A 351 5.26 16.18 30.15
N ALA A 352 6.18 15.44 29.55
CA ALA A 352 7.62 15.60 29.79
C ALA A 352 8.15 16.96 29.28
N ALA A 353 7.65 17.45 28.14
CA ALA A 353 8.02 18.77 27.61
C ALA A 353 7.54 19.93 28.51
N PHE A 354 6.35 19.79 29.12
CA PHE A 354 5.82 20.79 30.06
C PHE A 354 6.44 20.69 31.46
N GLY A 355 6.78 19.49 31.94
CA GLY A 355 7.41 19.28 33.25
C GLY A 355 8.89 19.72 33.34
N GLY A 356 9.59 19.80 32.20
CA GLY A 356 10.99 20.21 32.13
C GLY A 356 11.27 21.69 32.44
N HIS A 357 10.24 22.54 32.50
CA HIS A 357 10.39 23.98 32.76
C HIS A 357 10.22 24.40 34.23
N ASN A 358 9.93 23.47 35.16
CA ASN A 358 9.59 23.79 36.55
C ASN A 358 10.66 23.40 37.60
N SER A 359 11.93 23.28 37.21
CA SER A 359 13.04 22.91 38.13
C SER A 359 14.12 24.00 38.33
N TYR A 360 13.76 25.28 38.20
CA TYR A 360 14.57 26.39 38.71
C TYR A 360 13.72 27.34 39.55
N GLY A 361 13.54 27.01 40.83
CA GLY A 361 12.89 27.91 41.78
C GLY A 361 12.75 27.32 43.17
N GLY A 362 13.74 27.58 44.03
CA GLY A 362 13.53 27.57 45.48
C GLY A 362 14.42 26.62 46.29
N GLN A 363 15.65 27.07 46.59
CA GLN A 363 16.22 26.81 47.91
C GLN A 363 16.64 28.15 48.51
N GLY A 364 15.73 28.72 49.31
CA GLY A 364 16.09 29.69 50.33
C GLY A 364 16.78 28.96 51.48
N SER A 365 17.96 29.44 51.89
CA SER A 365 18.59 29.06 53.14
C SER A 365 18.40 30.20 54.15
N PHE A 366 17.29 30.14 54.90
CA PHE A 366 17.15 30.85 56.17
C PHE A 366 17.77 29.97 57.27
N GLY A 367 18.91 30.39 57.81
CA GLY A 367 19.49 29.85 59.05
C GLY A 367 19.45 30.93 60.13
N GLY A 368 18.77 30.65 61.24
CA GLY A 368 18.51 31.55 62.37
C GLY A 368 19.67 31.68 63.39
N PRO A 369 19.41 32.06 64.66
CA PRO A 369 20.00 33.27 65.27
C PRO A 369 20.90 33.05 66.51
N GLY A 370 21.60 34.11 66.94
CA GLY A 370 22.27 34.29 68.25
C GLY A 370 23.81 34.30 68.16
N GLY A 371 24.60 35.19 68.77
CA GLY A 371 24.38 36.34 69.65
C GLY A 371 25.74 36.92 70.11
N GLN A 372 25.69 38.15 70.66
CA GLN A 372 26.62 38.82 71.60
C GLN A 372 27.96 39.46 71.15
N GLY A 373 28.11 40.72 71.61
CA GLY A 373 29.36 41.45 71.94
C GLY A 373 29.85 42.40 70.84
N GLY A 374 30.07 43.70 71.01
CA GLY A 374 30.15 44.60 72.16
C GLY A 374 31.21 45.69 71.87
N TYR A 375 30.96 46.93 72.33
CA TYR A 375 31.89 48.09 72.41
C TYR A 375 32.31 48.78 71.08
N GLY A 376 32.38 50.10 70.93
CA GLY A 376 32.20 51.28 71.79
C GLY A 376 32.38 52.55 70.91
N GLY A 377 31.73 53.68 71.27
CA GLY A 377 31.81 54.97 70.54
C GLY A 377 33.05 55.81 70.88
N PRO A 378 32.95 57.15 71.04
CA PRO A 378 32.46 58.23 70.14
C PRO A 378 33.59 59.34 70.12
N PRO A 379 33.39 60.69 70.08
CA PRO A 379 32.25 61.58 69.75
C PRO A 379 32.25 62.16 68.33
#